data_AF-A0A523JQK7-F1
#
_entry.id   AF-A0A523JQK7-F1
#
_cell.length_a   1.000
_cell.length_b   1.000
_cell.length_c   1.000
_cell.angle_alpha   90.00
_cell.angle_beta   90.00
_cell.angle_gamma   90.00
#
_symmetry.space_group_name_H-M   'P 1'
#
loop_
_entity.id
_entity.type
_entity.pdbx_description
1 polymer ?
#
loop_
_entity_poly.entity_id
_entity_poly.type
_entity_poly.pdbx_seq_one_letter_code
_entity_poly.pdbx_strand_id
1 'polypeptide(L)' 'MADFSCPVCSADFPLSGDEQAGDEVFCSYCNAPCRLTRSPKEADCALEEDFG' A
#
# COMPACT_ATOMS: atom_id res chain seq x y z
N MET A 1 11.85 2.21 0.89
CA MET A 1 10.92 3.28 1.26
C MET A 1 9.69 3.04 0.42
N ALA A 2 8.54 2.73 1.03
CA ALA A 2 7.31 2.50 0.27
C ALA A 2 6.74 3.87 -0.11
N ASP A 3 6.76 4.19 -1.40
CA ASP A 3 6.08 5.34 -1.98
C ASP A 3 4.60 5.00 -2.21
N PHE A 4 3.71 5.87 -1.74
CA PHE A 4 2.28 5.75 -1.99
C PHE A 4 1.78 7.01 -2.70
N SER A 5 1.08 6.80 -3.82
CA SER A 5 0.51 7.89 -4.60
C SER A 5 -0.96 8.08 -4.24
N CYS A 6 -1.34 9.31 -3.88
CA CYS A 6 -2.73 9.64 -3.56
C CYS A 6 -3.63 9.47 -4.79
N PRO A 7 -4.72 8.69 -4.73
CA PRO A 7 -5.65 8.54 -5.86
C PRO A 7 -6.50 9.79 -6.12
N VAL A 8 -6.50 10.77 -5.21
CA VAL A 8 -7.32 11.99 -5.31
C VAL A 8 -6.57 13.14 -6.00
N CYS A 9 -5.34 13.40 -5.58
CA CYS A 9 -4.53 14.50 -6.11
C CYS A 9 -3.28 14.06 -6.87
N SER A 10 -3.03 12.75 -6.97
CA SER A 10 -1.84 12.18 -7.60
C SER A 10 -0.51 12.65 -7.00
N ALA A 11 -0.53 13.11 -5.74
CA ALA A 11 0.68 13.44 -5.01
C ALA A 11 1.28 12.17 -4.36
N ASP A 12 2.58 11.97 -4.52
CA ASP A 12 3.33 10.94 -3.81
C ASP A 12 3.70 11.41 -2.41
N PHE A 13 3.49 10.53 -1.43
CA PHE A 13 3.90 10.77 -0.05
C PHE A 13 4.52 9.51 0.55
N PRO A 14 5.52 9.67 1.45
CA PRO A 14 6.15 8.55 2.10
C PRO A 14 5.21 7.94 3.15
N LEU A 15 5.16 6.61 3.20
CA LEU A 15 4.62 5.87 4.34
C LEU A 15 5.73 5.63 5.37
N SER A 16 5.41 5.60 6.66
CA SER A 16 6.41 5.34 7.72
C SER A 16 6.89 3.89 7.69
N GLY A 17 6.08 2.99 7.14
CA GLY A 17 6.40 1.57 6.98
C GLY A 17 5.87 0.68 8.11
N ASP A 18 5.25 1.28 9.13
CA ASP A 18 4.46 0.58 10.15
C ASP A 18 2.98 0.44 9.73
N GLU A 19 2.55 1.21 8.73
CA GLU A 19 1.20 1.14 8.20
C GLU A 19 0.94 -0.18 7.47
N GLN A 20 -0.14 -0.85 7.86
CA GLN A 20 -0.53 -2.15 7.31
C GLN A 20 -1.62 -2.02 6.25
N ALA A 21 -1.77 -3.06 5.44
CA ALA A 21 -2.92 -3.16 4.55
C ALA A 21 -4.24 -3.16 5.36
N GLY A 22 -5.17 -2.31 4.96
CA GLY A 22 -6.43 -2.05 5.65
C GLY A 22 -6.43 -0.76 6.47
N ASP A 23 -5.25 -0.19 6.76
CA ASP A 23 -5.11 1.06 7.50
C ASP A 23 -5.60 2.28 6.70
N GLU A 24 -6.05 3.31 7.41
CA GLU A 24 -6.56 4.55 6.82
C GLU A 24 -5.53 5.66 7.02
N VAL A 25 -4.94 6.11 5.92
CA VAL A 25 -3.94 7.18 5.90
C VAL A 25 -4.51 8.43 5.24
N PHE A 26 -4.08 9.60 5.69
CA PHE A 26 -4.52 10.87 5.13
C PHE A 26 -3.43 11.46 4.25
N CYS A 27 -3.78 11.87 3.03
CA CYS A 27 -2.84 12.56 2.18
C CYS A 27 -2.49 13.93 2.77
N SER A 28 -1.21 14.19 3.03
CA SER A 28 -0.74 15.47 3.58
C SER A 28 -0.92 16.68 2.66
N TYR A 29 -1.29 16.46 1.39
CA TYR A 29 -1.49 17.52 0.40
C TYR A 29 -2.95 17.92 0.24
N CYS A 30 -3.85 16.95 0.06
CA CYS A 30 -5.27 17.19 -0.18
C CYS A 30 -6.16 16.85 1.01
N ASN A 31 -5.60 16.30 2.10
CA ASN A 31 -6.31 15.84 3.28
C ASN A 31 -7.39 14.77 3.01
N ALA A 32 -7.35 14.12 1.84
CA ALA A 32 -8.29 13.06 1.53
C ALA A 32 -7.93 11.75 2.27
N PRO A 33 -8.92 11.03 2.81
CA PRO A 33 -8.72 9.70 3.40
C PRO A 33 -8.40 8.71 2.29
N CYS A 34 -7.28 8.00 2.43
CA CYS A 34 -6.80 6.97 1.53
C CYS A 34 -6.72 5.66 2.31
N ARG A 35 -7.23 4.58 1.76
CA ARG A 35 -7.16 3.27 2.40
C ARG A 35 -6.05 2.45 1.77
N LEU A 36 -5.11 1.98 2.60
CA LEU A 36 -4.02 1.14 2.11
C LEU A 36 -4.57 -0.22 1.72
N THR A 37 -4.56 -0.52 0.43
CA THR A 37 -4.87 -1.86 -0.07
C THR A 37 -3.57 -2.58 -0.36
N ARG A 38 -3.39 -3.82 0.12
CA ARG A 38 -2.30 -4.67 -0.36
C ARG A 38 -2.54 -4.93 -1.84
N SER A 39 -1.81 -4.25 -2.71
CA SER A 39 -1.72 -4.68 -4.11
C SER A 39 -1.11 -6.09 -4.09
N PRO A 40 -1.70 -7.09 -4.76
CA PRO A 40 -1.19 -8.48 -4.76
C PRO A 40 0.11 -8.65 -5.55
N LYS A 41 0.91 -7.60 -5.70
CA LYS A 41 2.18 -7.61 -6.40
C LYS A 41 3.24 -7.63 -5.30
N GLU A 42 3.95 -8.75 -5.17
CA GLU A 42 4.97 -9.01 -4.12
C GLU A 42 4.43 -9.52 -2.77
N ALA A 43 3.27 -10.18 -2.75
CA ALA A 43 3.12 -11.35 -1.90
C ALA A 43 3.63 -12.54 -2.72
N ASP A 44 4.95 -12.70 -2.74
CA ASP A 44 5.61 -13.99 -2.74
C ASP A 44 4.86 -15.12 -3.49
N CYS A 45 5.23 -15.27 -4.78
CA CYS A 45 5.18 -16.56 -5.46
C CYS A 45 6.17 -17.54 -4.79
N ALA A 46 6.01 -17.84 -3.50
CA ALA A 46 6.60 -18.99 -2.83
C ALA A 46 5.54 -19.67 -1.96
N LEU A 47 4.55 -20.27 -2.64
CA LEU A 47 4.03 -21.55 -2.19
C LEU A 47 4.66 -22.61 -3.10
N GLU A 48 5.90 -22.99 -2.79
CA GLU A 48 6.32 -24.37 -3.06
C GLU A 48 5.46 -25.25 -2.16
N GLU A 49 4.74 -26.23 -2.74
CA GLU A 49 4.73 -27.64 -2.32
C GLU A 49 3.73 -28.45 -3.19
N ASP A 50 4.33 -29.25 -4.07
CA ASP A 50 3.99 -30.63 -4.44
C ASP A 50 2.56 -30.96 -4.95
N PHE A 51 2.42 -31.04 -6.28
CA PHE A 51 1.36 -31.84 -6.91
C PHE A 51 1.92 -33.21 -7.29
N GLY A 52 1.81 -34.17 -6.35
CA GLY A 52 1.48 -35.60 -6.53
C GLY A 52 2.13 -36.42 -7.63
#